data_AF-A0A1Y4LQB3-F1
#
_entry.id   AF-A0A1Y4LQB3-F1
#
_cell.length_a   1.000
_cell.length_b   1.000
_cell.length_c   1.000
_cell.angle_alpha   90.00
_cell.angle_beta   90.00
_cell.angle_gamma   90.00
#
_symmetry.space_group_name_H-M   'P 1'
#
loop_
_entity.id
_entity.type
_entity.pdbx_description
1 polymer ?
#
loop_
_entity_poly.entity_id
_entity_poly.type
_entity_poly.pdbx_seq_one_letter_code
_entity_poly.pdbx_strand_id
1 'polypeptide(L)'
;MKKQARMGTSLFLSLLLCGCSTLPAQAAEAAPESQDSAYVQEDGRVWVRFDANGGSGTVPDGLAAQRGEEVTLPSAQLSVRMEGDTWRFVGWSTSETASLPEYEPGGSFTVGEDTTLYAVYASGDCRVTYRVDGVTTTEKVQPGETPKKVPDLPDGYTGWVNGNGAAVDPASAQIWSDQTFTAYETFTLNTWDHGKYMDGSSDGLFHPGQYMTRAEVAQVLYGLLAEKPEAGVSFSDVSGDMWYAEAVETLGAMGVLDCEAGSAFRPDAAISRGEFALMLSHFISGTGDLESFADVPAGSRYYEAAGAAAAEGLFSGYADGTFRPDDALTRAQAAVVFNNLLHREADASAIAGNPNVRLFPDVPTTYWAYGEIMEATISHTYDGSTGREVWTQVTAERTALPDGYYRINGRLYRVQDGMFLHNTTVDGFTYDAQGRYTTGSATLDTKLNNIVETYTNSSMTRDQKLRALYNYVRDNFTYLKRPLVSKGQTGWEAAYAEEFLNLGRGNCYSFSATYCLLARELGLPAYTVVGGLGASNSPHGWVEMELDGTVYMFDPQLEWRYLHDYGRTGYNLFKMLPSHARFTYIR
;
A
#
# COMPACT_ATOMS: atom_id res chain seq x y z
N MET A 1 49.55 10.02 23.08
CA MET A 1 49.28 9.47 24.44
C MET A 1 48.15 8.46 24.30
N LYS A 2 48.46 7.16 24.15
CA LYS A 2 48.07 6.06 25.09
C LYS A 2 46.66 6.26 25.67
N LYS A 3 45.67 5.41 25.39
CA LYS A 3 45.66 3.95 25.65
C LYS A 3 44.89 3.15 24.60
N GLN A 4 45.57 2.11 24.07
CA GLN A 4 44.97 0.87 23.59
C GLN A 4 44.45 0.07 24.81
N ALA A 5 43.30 -0.57 24.69
CA ALA A 5 42.91 -1.70 25.51
C ALA A 5 42.62 -2.91 24.61
N ARG A 6 43.22 -4.04 24.98
CA ARG A 6 43.31 -5.30 24.25
C ARG A 6 41.96 -6.01 24.16
N MET A 7 41.66 -6.55 22.98
CA MET A 7 40.83 -7.74 22.82
C MET A 7 41.41 -8.89 23.65
N GLY A 8 40.62 -9.39 24.59
CA GLY A 8 40.87 -10.63 25.32
C GLY A 8 39.89 -11.70 24.85
N THR A 9 40.44 -12.78 24.30
CA THR A 9 39.73 -14.01 23.97
C THR A 9 39.45 -14.81 25.25
N SER A 10 38.32 -15.53 25.26
CA SER A 10 37.92 -16.59 26.20
C SER A 10 37.29 -16.16 27.52
N LEU A 11 35.98 -16.36 27.64
CA LEU A 11 35.41 -17.37 28.53
C LEU A 11 33.98 -17.67 28.07
N PHE A 12 33.73 -18.88 27.60
CA PHE A 12 32.40 -19.49 27.71
C PHE A 12 32.11 -19.57 29.21
N LEU A 13 31.41 -18.57 29.73
CA LEU A 13 30.86 -18.62 31.07
C LEU A 13 29.49 -19.27 30.90
N SER A 14 29.40 -20.53 31.32
CA SER A 14 28.13 -21.21 31.55
C SER A 14 27.15 -20.25 32.18
N LEU A 15 26.00 -20.05 31.55
CA LEU A 15 24.82 -19.56 32.25
C LEU A 15 24.63 -20.46 33.46
N LEU A 16 24.96 -19.97 34.65
CA LEU A 16 24.30 -20.43 35.86
C LEU A 16 22.87 -19.88 35.80
N LEU A 17 21.96 -20.65 35.21
CA LEU A 17 20.55 -20.59 35.56
C LEU A 17 20.35 -21.60 36.69
N CYS A 18 20.09 -21.09 37.90
CA CYS A 18 18.86 -21.40 38.64
C CYS A 18 18.93 -20.86 40.07
N GLY A 19 17.92 -20.07 40.44
CA GLY A 19 17.40 -20.02 41.81
C GLY A 19 16.05 -20.74 41.96
N CYS A 20 15.55 -21.32 40.86
CA CYS A 20 14.32 -22.09 40.81
C CYS A 20 14.73 -23.53 40.44
N SER A 21 14.53 -24.47 41.36
CA SER A 21 14.83 -25.87 41.08
C SER A 21 13.63 -26.48 40.36
N THR A 22 13.87 -27.46 39.49
CA THR A 22 12.81 -28.23 38.84
C THR A 22 12.92 -29.72 39.19
N LEU A 23 11.79 -30.41 39.31
CA LEU A 23 11.78 -31.81 39.73
C LEU A 23 11.60 -32.76 38.54
N PRO A 24 12.36 -33.87 38.49
CA PRO A 24 11.93 -35.07 37.79
C PRO A 24 10.87 -35.82 38.62
N ALA A 25 9.88 -36.40 37.95
CA ALA A 25 8.68 -36.99 38.56
C ALA A 25 8.90 -38.11 39.59
N GLN A 26 10.07 -38.76 39.64
CA GLN A 26 10.32 -39.85 40.61
C GLN A 26 10.51 -39.39 42.06
N ALA A 27 10.61 -38.08 42.32
CA ALA A 27 10.78 -37.55 43.67
C ALA A 27 9.46 -37.26 44.42
N ALA A 28 8.31 -37.26 43.73
CA ALA A 28 6.99 -37.06 44.36
C ALA A 28 6.44 -38.36 44.94
N GLU A 29 6.17 -38.39 46.25
CA GLU A 29 5.40 -39.49 46.83
C GLU A 29 4.02 -39.56 46.17
N ALA A 30 3.79 -40.67 45.47
CA ALA A 30 2.57 -40.94 44.73
C ALA A 30 1.34 -41.01 45.66
N ALA A 31 0.31 -40.22 45.35
CA ALA A 31 -1.06 -40.42 45.79
C ALA A 31 -1.84 -41.21 44.69
N PRO A 32 -2.96 -41.90 45.01
CA PRO A 32 -3.45 -43.03 44.23
C PRO A 32 -4.03 -42.62 42.88
N GLU A 33 -3.94 -43.56 41.93
CA GLU A 33 -4.51 -43.52 40.58
C GLU A 33 -5.83 -42.75 40.49
N SER A 34 -5.87 -41.73 39.63
CA SER A 34 -7.09 -41.01 39.30
C SER A 34 -8.04 -41.91 38.49
N GLN A 35 -9.33 -41.76 38.76
CA GLN A 35 -10.37 -42.66 38.29
C GLN A 35 -10.47 -42.69 36.76
N ASP A 36 -10.25 -43.88 36.24
CA ASP A 36 -10.56 -44.28 34.87
C ASP A 36 -12.09 -44.16 34.66
N SER A 37 -12.52 -43.07 34.05
CA SER A 37 -13.88 -42.94 33.51
C SER A 37 -13.81 -43.05 32.00
N ALA A 38 -14.34 -44.15 31.49
CA ALA A 38 -14.42 -44.47 30.08
C ALA A 38 -15.29 -43.44 29.34
N TYR A 39 -14.67 -42.48 28.65
CA TYR A 39 -15.35 -41.61 27.68
C TYR A 39 -15.36 -42.30 26.31
N VAL A 40 -16.55 -42.72 25.88
CA VAL A 40 -16.80 -43.40 24.59
C VAL A 40 -16.75 -42.38 23.44
N GLN A 41 -16.17 -42.80 22.31
CA GLN A 41 -15.95 -42.02 21.10
C GLN A 41 -17.25 -41.65 20.37
N GLU A 42 -17.40 -40.36 20.04
CA GLU A 42 -18.17 -39.88 18.89
C GLU A 42 -17.27 -38.93 18.07
N ASP A 43 -17.23 -39.16 16.75
CA ASP A 43 -16.82 -38.17 15.73
C ASP A 43 -15.31 -37.86 15.52
N GLY A 44 -14.42 -38.86 15.61
CA GLY A 44 -13.03 -38.75 15.12
C GLY A 44 -12.11 -37.81 15.91
N ARG A 45 -12.61 -37.24 17.02
CA ARG A 45 -11.87 -36.41 17.96
C ARG A 45 -10.90 -37.25 18.80
N VAL A 46 -9.78 -36.63 19.18
CA VAL A 46 -8.77 -37.21 20.08
C VAL A 46 -8.71 -36.39 21.38
N TRP A 47 -8.26 -37.04 22.45
CA TRP A 47 -8.25 -36.45 23.79
C TRP A 47 -6.89 -35.90 24.19
N VAL A 48 -6.90 -34.70 24.77
CA VAL A 48 -5.80 -34.17 25.58
C VAL A 48 -6.20 -34.30 27.04
N ARG A 49 -5.54 -35.22 27.76
CA ARG A 49 -5.77 -35.48 29.18
C ARG A 49 -4.72 -34.74 30.00
N PHE A 50 -5.08 -34.33 31.20
CA PHE A 50 -4.16 -33.68 32.14
C PHE A 50 -3.91 -34.60 33.32
N ASP A 51 -2.64 -34.80 33.66
CA ASP A 51 -2.24 -35.59 34.81
C ASP A 51 -1.55 -34.68 35.85
N ALA A 52 -1.95 -34.81 37.11
CA ALA A 52 -1.34 -34.06 38.21
C ALA A 52 0.14 -34.39 38.41
N ASN A 53 0.65 -35.49 37.86
CA ASN A 53 2.02 -35.94 37.95
C ASN A 53 2.53 -35.95 39.40
N GLY A 54 1.77 -36.57 40.30
CA GLY A 54 2.05 -36.63 41.74
C GLY A 54 1.63 -35.38 42.54
N GLY A 55 1.08 -34.36 41.89
CA GLY A 55 0.54 -33.16 42.52
C GLY A 55 -0.79 -33.31 43.21
N SER A 56 -1.00 -32.46 44.21
CA SER A 56 -2.25 -32.26 44.91
C SER A 56 -2.89 -30.94 44.47
N GLY A 57 -4.21 -30.94 44.25
CA GLY A 57 -4.96 -29.78 43.80
C GLY A 57 -6.04 -30.13 42.78
N THR A 58 -6.46 -29.15 41.98
CA THR A 58 -7.49 -29.36 40.94
C THR A 58 -6.82 -29.58 39.60
N VAL A 59 -7.00 -30.77 39.04
CA VAL A 59 -6.57 -31.10 37.67
C VAL A 59 -7.65 -30.60 36.70
N PRO A 60 -7.29 -29.89 35.62
CA PRO A 60 -8.24 -29.48 34.62
C PRO A 60 -8.94 -30.66 33.93
N ASP A 61 -10.17 -30.45 33.47
CA ASP A 61 -10.88 -31.42 32.68
C ASP A 61 -10.14 -31.69 31.35
N GLY A 62 -10.21 -32.93 30.87
CA GLY A 62 -9.67 -33.28 29.56
C GLY A 62 -10.37 -32.53 28.43
N LEU A 63 -9.62 -32.23 27.36
CA LEU A 63 -10.11 -31.54 26.18
C LEU A 63 -10.25 -32.55 25.03
N ALA A 64 -11.36 -32.47 24.28
CA ALA A 64 -11.55 -33.25 23.05
C ALA A 64 -11.46 -32.32 21.84
N ALA A 65 -10.52 -32.59 20.93
CA ALA A 65 -10.23 -31.75 19.76
C ALA A 65 -10.01 -32.59 18.50
N GLN A 66 -10.08 -31.96 17.33
CA GLN A 66 -9.77 -32.59 16.05
C GLN A 66 -8.25 -32.78 15.89
N ARG A 67 -7.84 -33.79 15.10
CA ARG A 67 -6.42 -33.94 14.76
C ARG A 67 -5.94 -32.74 13.93
N GLY A 68 -4.85 -32.13 14.36
CA GLY A 68 -4.29 -30.90 13.79
C GLY A 68 -4.87 -29.61 14.37
N GLU A 69 -5.87 -29.67 15.25
CA GLU A 69 -6.41 -28.51 15.95
C GLU A 69 -5.43 -28.03 17.02
N GLU A 70 -5.34 -26.72 17.22
CA GLU A 70 -4.52 -26.10 18.26
C GLU A 70 -5.40 -25.74 19.45
N VAL A 71 -5.07 -26.27 20.64
CA VAL A 71 -5.84 -26.03 21.87
C VAL A 71 -5.03 -25.21 22.85
N THR A 72 -5.69 -24.27 23.53
CA THR A 72 -5.08 -23.51 24.63
C THR A 72 -5.00 -24.38 25.88
N LEU A 73 -3.81 -24.52 26.43
CA LEU A 73 -3.60 -25.34 27.60
C LEU A 73 -4.05 -24.61 28.88
N PRO A 74 -4.79 -25.27 29.78
CA PRO A 74 -5.30 -24.66 30.98
C PRO A 74 -4.16 -24.38 31.98
N SER A 75 -4.34 -23.34 32.79
CA SER A 75 -3.64 -23.23 34.06
C SER A 75 -4.22 -24.23 35.06
N ALA A 76 -3.38 -24.71 35.99
CA ALA A 76 -3.78 -25.64 37.02
C ALA A 76 -3.34 -25.15 38.40
N GLN A 77 -4.24 -25.26 39.37
CA GLN A 77 -3.95 -24.98 40.79
C GLN A 77 -3.43 -26.26 41.43
N LEU A 78 -2.23 -26.67 41.03
CA LEU A 78 -1.56 -27.88 41.49
C LEU A 78 -0.28 -27.56 42.26
N SER A 79 0.01 -28.38 43.27
CA SER A 79 1.24 -28.27 44.07
C SER A 79 1.69 -29.62 44.61
N VAL A 80 3.00 -29.77 44.78
CA VAL A 80 3.61 -30.94 45.43
C VAL A 80 4.43 -30.46 46.64
N ARG A 81 4.39 -31.20 47.75
CA ARG A 81 5.31 -30.96 48.87
C ARG A 81 6.47 -31.95 48.82
N MET A 82 7.71 -31.44 48.81
CA MET A 82 8.91 -32.25 48.88
C MET A 82 9.97 -31.58 49.72
N GLU A 83 10.65 -32.36 50.57
CA GLU A 83 11.78 -31.90 51.39
C GLU A 83 11.49 -30.66 52.25
N GLY A 84 10.21 -30.40 52.57
CA GLY A 84 9.77 -29.23 53.33
C GLY A 84 9.34 -28.04 52.48
N ASP A 85 9.61 -28.05 51.18
CA ASP A 85 9.24 -27.00 50.24
C ASP A 85 7.96 -27.31 49.47
N THR A 86 7.23 -26.25 49.11
CA THR A 86 6.05 -26.35 48.25
C THR A 86 6.46 -26.02 46.82
N TRP A 87 6.31 -27.00 45.95
CA TRP A 87 6.55 -26.91 44.52
C TRP A 87 5.23 -26.61 43.82
N ARG A 88 5.23 -25.64 42.92
CA ARG A 88 4.01 -25.18 42.22
C ARG A 88 4.08 -25.55 40.75
N PHE A 89 2.91 -25.79 40.19
CA PHE A 89 2.74 -26.05 38.77
C PHE A 89 3.29 -24.89 37.93
N VAL A 90 4.08 -25.20 36.90
CA VAL A 90 4.70 -24.24 35.98
C VAL A 90 4.39 -24.49 34.51
N GLY A 91 3.70 -25.59 34.20
CA GLY A 91 3.31 -25.93 32.84
C GLY A 91 3.20 -27.43 32.61
N TRP A 92 3.00 -27.78 31.36
CA TRP A 92 2.71 -29.13 30.90
C TRP A 92 3.87 -29.72 30.10
N SER A 93 4.00 -31.04 30.13
CA SER A 93 4.89 -31.79 29.23
C SER A 93 4.23 -33.06 28.74
N THR A 94 4.55 -33.48 27.53
CA THR A 94 4.19 -34.80 27.01
C THR A 94 4.96 -35.94 27.68
N SER A 95 6.02 -35.62 28.43
CA SER A 95 6.82 -36.57 29.19
C SER A 95 6.53 -36.46 30.68
N GLU A 96 6.09 -37.57 31.28
CA GLU A 96 5.91 -37.71 32.73
C GLU A 96 7.18 -37.33 33.51
N THR A 97 8.36 -37.59 32.94
CA THR A 97 9.66 -37.38 33.60
C THR A 97 10.29 -36.01 33.37
N ALA A 98 9.60 -35.12 32.65
CA ALA A 98 10.16 -33.82 32.29
C ALA A 98 10.46 -32.96 33.53
N SER A 99 11.68 -32.44 33.57
CA SER A 99 12.09 -31.45 34.57
C SER A 99 11.89 -30.01 34.09
N LEU A 100 11.32 -29.78 32.91
CA LEU A 100 10.97 -28.44 32.41
C LEU A 100 9.65 -28.55 31.65
N PRO A 101 8.77 -27.55 31.75
CA PRO A 101 7.55 -27.53 30.95
C PRO A 101 7.92 -27.40 29.47
N GLU A 102 7.28 -28.21 28.63
CA GLU A 102 7.30 -28.04 27.17
C GLU A 102 6.30 -26.97 26.75
N TYR A 103 5.24 -26.79 27.53
CA TYR A 103 4.17 -25.85 27.27
C TYR A 103 3.81 -25.07 28.53
N GLU A 104 3.78 -23.75 28.44
CA GLU A 104 3.35 -22.90 29.54
C GLU A 104 1.81 -22.86 29.64
N PRO A 105 1.24 -22.55 30.82
CA PRO A 105 -0.19 -22.32 30.97
C PRO A 105 -0.68 -21.19 30.05
N GLY A 106 -1.79 -21.40 29.34
CA GLY A 106 -2.26 -20.48 28.31
C GLY A 106 -1.53 -20.60 26.97
N GLY A 107 -0.46 -21.38 26.89
CA GLY A 107 0.22 -21.72 25.64
C GLY A 107 -0.60 -22.68 24.78
N SER A 108 -0.20 -22.78 23.52
CA SER A 108 -0.87 -23.62 22.53
C SER A 108 -0.27 -25.02 22.42
N PHE A 109 -1.14 -26.02 22.21
CA PHE A 109 -0.75 -27.39 21.91
C PHE A 109 -1.47 -27.90 20.66
N THR A 110 -0.71 -28.34 19.65
CA THR A 110 -1.28 -28.94 18.44
C THR A 110 -1.61 -30.41 18.66
N VAL A 111 -2.88 -30.75 18.52
CA VAL A 111 -3.43 -32.04 18.89
C VAL A 111 -3.20 -33.06 17.77
N GLY A 112 -2.26 -34.00 17.94
CA GLY A 112 -1.99 -35.04 16.94
C GLY A 112 -2.76 -36.34 17.15
N GLU A 113 -2.73 -36.85 18.37
CA GLU A 113 -3.36 -38.09 18.81
C GLU A 113 -3.76 -37.99 20.29
N ASP A 114 -4.36 -39.05 20.83
CA ASP A 114 -4.68 -39.13 22.26
C ASP A 114 -3.39 -38.92 23.07
N THR A 115 -3.33 -37.82 23.82
CA THR A 115 -2.12 -37.39 24.54
C THR A 115 -2.47 -37.13 26.00
N THR A 116 -1.59 -37.55 26.91
CA THR A 116 -1.64 -37.12 28.31
C THR A 116 -0.52 -36.10 28.52
N LEU A 117 -0.89 -34.94 29.04
CA LEU A 117 0.04 -33.89 29.45
C LEU A 117 0.22 -33.95 30.96
N TYR A 118 1.48 -34.06 31.37
CA TYR A 118 1.88 -34.20 32.76
C TYR A 118 2.27 -32.84 33.33
N ALA A 119 1.77 -32.54 34.52
CA ALA A 119 2.12 -31.32 35.23
C ALA A 119 3.61 -31.31 35.58
N VAL A 120 4.26 -30.18 35.33
CA VAL A 120 5.66 -29.92 35.71
C VAL A 120 5.67 -28.93 36.85
N TYR A 121 6.56 -29.16 37.82
CA TYR A 121 6.63 -28.39 39.06
C TYR A 121 7.99 -27.73 39.24
N ALA A 122 7.97 -26.50 39.76
CA ALA A 122 9.16 -25.79 40.18
C ALA A 122 9.04 -25.27 41.62
N SER A 123 10.17 -25.20 42.33
CA SER A 123 10.27 -24.58 43.66
C SER A 123 11.22 -23.41 43.63
N GLY A 124 10.93 -22.44 44.48
CA GLY A 124 11.62 -21.16 44.50
C GLY A 124 10.94 -20.14 43.59
N ASP A 125 11.43 -18.91 43.68
CA ASP A 125 10.86 -17.79 42.94
C ASP A 125 11.47 -17.71 41.53
N CYS A 126 10.63 -17.45 40.53
CA CYS A 126 11.04 -17.06 39.18
C CYS A 126 11.75 -15.70 39.22
N ARG A 127 12.81 -15.56 38.43
CA ARG A 127 13.51 -14.30 38.26
C ARG A 127 12.87 -13.53 37.11
N VAL A 128 12.30 -12.37 37.44
CA VAL A 128 11.85 -11.41 36.46
C VAL A 128 12.92 -10.34 36.30
N THR A 129 13.34 -10.09 35.06
CA THR A 129 14.38 -9.12 34.71
C THR A 129 13.77 -7.98 33.92
N TYR A 130 14.02 -6.75 34.34
CA TYR A 130 13.61 -5.54 33.61
C TYR A 130 14.83 -4.86 33.01
N ARG A 131 14.78 -4.52 31.73
CA ARG A 131 15.81 -3.75 31.03
C ARG A 131 15.22 -2.42 30.57
N VAL A 132 15.77 -1.32 31.05
CA VAL A 132 15.34 0.04 30.67
C VAL A 132 16.55 0.98 30.69
N ASP A 133 16.78 1.72 29.62
CA ASP A 133 17.88 2.70 29.50
C ASP A 133 19.27 2.15 29.94
N GLY A 134 19.61 0.95 29.47
CA GLY A 134 20.86 0.26 29.85
C GLY A 134 20.95 -0.19 31.32
N VAL A 135 19.93 0.10 32.13
CA VAL A 135 19.79 -0.37 33.52
C VAL A 135 19.05 -1.69 33.54
N THR A 136 19.58 -2.65 34.29
CA THR A 136 18.92 -3.93 34.55
C THR A 136 18.53 -4.03 36.01
N THR A 137 17.25 -4.26 36.28
CA THR A 137 16.75 -4.59 37.62
C THR A 137 16.11 -5.97 37.62
N THR A 138 15.99 -6.59 38.80
CA THR A 138 15.39 -7.92 38.91
C THR A 138 14.48 -8.00 40.14
N GLU A 139 13.42 -8.78 40.04
CA GLU A 139 12.64 -9.22 41.17
C GLU A 139 12.40 -10.74 41.16
N LYS A 140 11.98 -11.26 42.30
CA LYS A 140 11.64 -12.65 42.51
C LYS A 140 10.13 -12.76 42.63
N VAL A 141 9.50 -13.53 41.73
CA VAL A 141 8.04 -13.71 41.66
C VAL A 141 7.72 -15.18 41.84
N GLN A 142 6.72 -15.50 42.66
CA GLN A 142 6.30 -16.89 42.81
C GLN A 142 5.60 -17.37 41.52
N PRO A 143 5.80 -18.62 41.08
CA PRO A 143 5.08 -19.14 39.93
C PRO A 143 3.56 -18.96 40.05
N GLY A 144 2.94 -18.40 39.02
CA GLY A 144 1.52 -18.06 38.92
C GLY A 144 1.13 -16.70 39.48
N GLU A 145 2.02 -15.98 40.18
CA GLU A 145 1.79 -14.60 40.61
C GLU A 145 2.19 -13.59 39.53
N THR A 146 1.74 -12.33 39.70
CA THR A 146 2.20 -11.21 38.90
C THR A 146 3.35 -10.45 39.58
N PRO A 147 4.25 -9.83 38.81
CA PRO A 147 5.32 -8.97 39.32
C PRO A 147 4.77 -7.76 40.08
N LYS A 148 5.47 -7.35 41.15
CA LYS A 148 5.03 -6.26 42.06
C LYS A 148 5.98 -5.08 42.07
N LYS A 149 7.16 -5.20 41.44
CA LYS A 149 8.23 -4.19 41.43
C LYS A 149 8.61 -3.82 40.00
N VAL A 150 7.62 -3.73 39.13
CA VAL A 150 7.80 -3.20 37.77
C VAL A 150 8.36 -1.78 37.89
N PRO A 151 9.53 -1.48 37.30
CA PRO A 151 10.10 -0.14 37.32
C PRO A 151 9.18 0.87 36.63
N ASP A 152 9.13 2.10 37.15
CA ASP A 152 8.56 3.21 36.39
C ASP A 152 9.38 3.42 35.11
N LEU A 153 8.69 3.69 34.01
CA LEU A 153 9.34 4.01 32.75
C LEU A 153 9.91 5.44 32.81
N PRO A 154 11.18 5.65 32.42
CA PRO A 154 11.73 6.99 32.24
C PRO A 154 10.95 7.77 31.18
N ASP A 155 11.09 9.11 31.22
CA ASP A 155 10.57 9.97 30.17
C ASP A 155 11.11 9.50 28.81
N GLY A 156 10.20 9.34 27.83
CA GLY A 156 10.53 8.84 26.50
C GLY A 156 10.39 7.32 26.32
N TYR A 157 9.87 6.58 27.30
CA TYR A 157 9.50 5.16 27.17
C TYR A 157 7.99 4.96 27.31
N THR A 158 7.40 4.10 26.47
CA THR A 158 5.92 3.91 26.40
C THR A 158 5.44 2.65 27.09
N GLY A 159 6.21 1.56 27.04
CA GLY A 159 5.75 0.27 27.52
C GLY A 159 6.87 -0.75 27.65
N TRP A 160 6.46 -2.00 27.88
CA TRP A 160 7.36 -3.14 27.98
C TRP A 160 7.02 -4.17 26.91
N VAL A 161 8.04 -4.84 26.39
CA VAL A 161 7.90 -6.07 25.59
C VAL A 161 8.44 -7.26 26.35
N ASN A 162 7.85 -8.44 26.18
CA ASN A 162 8.35 -9.69 26.73
C ASN A 162 9.52 -10.26 25.91
N GLY A 163 10.05 -11.44 26.29
CA GLY A 163 11.17 -12.08 25.60
C GLY A 163 10.92 -12.44 24.13
N ASN A 164 9.66 -12.46 23.69
CA ASN A 164 9.26 -12.73 22.31
C ASN A 164 8.89 -11.44 21.54
N GLY A 165 9.08 -10.26 22.15
CA GLY A 165 8.80 -8.96 21.52
C GLY A 165 7.34 -8.50 21.59
N ALA A 166 6.44 -9.27 22.21
CA ALA A 166 5.03 -8.85 22.36
C ALA A 166 4.90 -7.77 23.44
N ALA A 167 4.16 -6.71 23.15
CA ALA A 167 3.83 -5.66 24.12
C ALA A 167 2.99 -6.28 25.26
N VAL A 168 3.44 -6.08 26.49
CA VAL A 168 2.80 -6.64 27.68
C VAL A 168 2.97 -5.63 28.81
N ASP A 169 1.93 -5.44 29.61
CA ASP A 169 2.07 -4.81 30.92
C ASP A 169 2.64 -5.85 31.91
N PRO A 170 3.88 -5.70 32.39
CA PRO A 170 4.46 -6.67 33.30
C PRO A 170 3.68 -6.78 34.61
N ALA A 171 2.97 -5.74 35.05
CA ALA A 171 2.24 -5.75 36.32
C ALA A 171 1.02 -6.68 36.30
N SER A 172 0.50 -7.01 35.12
CA SER A 172 -0.63 -7.90 34.91
C SER A 172 -0.24 -9.29 34.37
N ALA A 173 1.00 -9.49 33.95
CA ALA A 173 1.49 -10.77 33.42
C ALA A 173 1.71 -11.83 34.52
N GLN A 174 1.09 -13.00 34.40
CA GLN A 174 1.37 -14.14 35.27
C GLN A 174 2.72 -14.78 34.91
N ILE A 175 3.57 -15.00 35.91
CA ILE A 175 4.94 -15.50 35.71
C ILE A 175 4.99 -16.99 36.06
N TRP A 176 5.39 -17.82 35.10
CA TRP A 176 5.53 -19.27 35.30
C TRP A 176 6.98 -19.76 35.18
N SER A 177 7.84 -18.93 34.61
CA SER A 177 9.26 -19.19 34.32
C SER A 177 10.07 -17.90 34.46
N ASP A 178 11.40 -17.95 34.38
CA ASP A 178 12.23 -16.74 34.36
C ASP A 178 11.88 -15.90 33.13
N GLN A 179 11.58 -14.62 33.32
CA GLN A 179 11.09 -13.72 32.27
C GLN A 179 11.97 -12.47 32.16
N THR A 180 12.09 -11.92 30.95
CA THR A 180 12.73 -10.63 30.70
C THR A 180 11.76 -9.69 30.02
N PHE A 181 11.54 -8.52 30.62
CA PHE A 181 10.80 -7.41 30.03
C PHE A 181 11.79 -6.31 29.63
N THR A 182 11.67 -5.81 28.40
CA THR A 182 12.49 -4.71 27.90
C THR A 182 11.61 -3.51 27.64
N ALA A 183 11.93 -2.38 28.25
CA ALA A 183 11.24 -1.13 27.98
C ALA A 183 11.59 -0.63 26.59
N TYR A 184 10.61 -0.10 25.86
CA TYR A 184 10.82 0.50 24.54
C TYR A 184 10.46 1.98 24.55
N GLU A 185 11.22 2.75 23.76
CA GLU A 185 11.06 4.19 23.64
C GLU A 185 9.75 4.55 22.92
N THR A 186 9.20 5.71 23.27
CA THR A 186 8.05 6.33 22.59
C THR A 186 8.51 6.82 21.22
N PHE A 187 8.30 6.00 20.20
CA PHE A 187 8.45 6.47 18.83
C PHE A 187 7.24 7.32 18.48
N THR A 188 7.46 8.59 18.18
CA THR A 188 6.40 9.50 17.74
C THR A 188 6.51 9.76 16.25
N LEU A 189 5.35 9.95 15.62
CA LEU A 189 5.27 10.40 14.25
C LEU A 189 5.28 11.93 14.21
N ASN A 190 5.86 12.50 13.17
CA ASN A 190 5.76 13.92 12.85
C ASN A 190 4.34 14.21 12.35
N THR A 191 3.47 14.63 13.26
CA THR A 191 2.07 14.97 12.98
C THR A 191 1.85 16.48 12.76
N TRP A 192 2.90 17.29 12.81
CA TRP A 192 2.80 18.76 12.70
C TRP A 192 3.34 19.32 11.39
N ASP A 193 4.33 18.66 10.78
CA ASP A 193 4.83 19.02 9.45
C ASP A 193 3.97 18.35 8.40
N HIS A 194 3.41 19.13 7.47
CA HIS A 194 2.53 18.65 6.38
C HIS A 194 3.31 18.52 5.07
N GLY A 195 4.51 17.96 5.15
CA GLY A 195 5.26 17.49 4.00
C GLY A 195 4.60 16.28 3.35
N LYS A 196 4.76 16.14 2.03
CA LYS A 196 4.37 14.91 1.32
C LYS A 196 5.11 13.72 1.90
N TYR A 197 4.44 12.57 1.96
CA TYR A 197 5.05 11.31 2.40
C TYR A 197 4.86 10.19 1.37
N MET A 198 4.03 10.41 0.34
CA MET A 198 3.95 9.59 -0.87
C MET A 198 4.21 10.43 -2.12
N ASP A 199 4.55 9.76 -3.22
CA ASP A 199 4.74 10.41 -4.53
C ASP A 199 4.23 9.49 -5.65
N GLY A 200 4.07 10.03 -6.85
CA GLY A 200 3.83 9.25 -8.06
C GLY A 200 5.08 8.56 -8.57
N SER A 201 4.89 7.64 -9.51
CA SER A 201 5.96 6.94 -10.21
C SER A 201 6.57 7.81 -11.33
N SER A 202 7.67 7.33 -11.90
CA SER A 202 8.41 8.04 -12.96
C SER A 202 7.62 8.24 -14.26
N ASP A 203 6.49 7.55 -14.42
CA ASP A 203 5.53 7.75 -15.50
C ASP A 203 4.50 8.86 -15.21
N GLY A 204 4.63 9.57 -14.09
CA GLY A 204 3.76 10.68 -13.69
C GLY A 204 2.40 10.25 -13.12
N LEU A 205 2.21 8.95 -12.85
CA LEU A 205 0.98 8.39 -12.31
C LEU A 205 1.11 8.04 -10.83
N PHE A 206 -0.02 7.95 -10.13
CA PHE A 206 -0.01 7.55 -8.72
C PHE A 206 -0.07 6.04 -8.53
N HIS A 207 -0.68 5.29 -9.46
CA HIS A 207 -0.98 3.86 -9.40
C HIS A 207 -1.81 3.46 -8.18
N PRO A 208 -3.04 4.00 -8.00
CA PRO A 208 -3.81 3.82 -6.77
C PRO A 208 -4.19 2.36 -6.46
N GLY A 209 -4.29 1.52 -7.49
CA GLY A 209 -4.59 0.09 -7.35
C GLY A 209 -3.37 -0.82 -7.25
N GLN A 210 -2.15 -0.30 -7.37
CA GLN A 210 -0.93 -1.09 -7.22
C GLN A 210 -0.71 -1.42 -5.74
N TYR A 211 -0.31 -2.66 -5.45
CA TYR A 211 0.06 -3.09 -4.10
C TYR A 211 1.38 -2.46 -3.67
N MET A 212 1.46 -2.06 -2.40
CA MET A 212 2.72 -1.58 -1.82
C MET A 212 3.59 -2.73 -1.37
N THR A 213 4.90 -2.60 -1.57
CA THR A 213 5.86 -3.55 -1.02
C THR A 213 6.15 -3.25 0.45
N ARG A 214 6.68 -4.25 1.16
CA ARG A 214 7.17 -4.09 2.55
C ARG A 214 8.21 -2.98 2.66
N ALA A 215 9.13 -2.87 1.68
CA ALA A 215 10.13 -1.81 1.64
C ALA A 215 9.51 -0.41 1.46
N GLU A 216 8.50 -0.28 0.59
CA GLU A 216 7.81 1.00 0.38
C GLU A 216 7.09 1.48 1.64
N VAL A 217 6.37 0.60 2.33
CA VAL A 217 5.69 0.97 3.58
C VAL A 217 6.69 1.30 4.69
N ALA A 218 7.76 0.51 4.83
CA ALA A 218 8.82 0.81 5.79
C ALA A 218 9.46 2.17 5.52
N GLN A 219 9.74 2.52 4.26
CA GLN A 219 10.30 3.83 3.91
C GLN A 219 9.34 4.98 4.24
N VAL A 220 8.06 4.84 3.93
CA VAL A 220 7.05 5.87 4.26
C VAL A 220 7.01 6.09 5.76
N LEU A 221 6.85 5.01 6.54
CA LEU A 221 6.76 5.08 7.99
C LEU A 221 8.05 5.66 8.62
N TYR A 222 9.22 5.25 8.14
CA TYR A 222 10.50 5.82 8.56
C TYR A 222 10.61 7.33 8.26
N GLY A 223 10.10 7.76 7.09
CA GLY A 223 10.04 9.17 6.71
C GLY A 223 9.17 10.01 7.65
N LEU A 224 8.15 9.39 8.24
CA LEU A 224 7.20 10.01 9.16
C LEU A 224 7.66 10.02 10.63
N LEU A 225 8.75 9.35 10.99
CA LEU A 225 9.28 9.43 12.36
C LEU A 225 9.69 10.87 12.70
N ALA A 226 9.25 11.35 13.87
CA ALA A 226 9.64 12.66 14.40
C ALA A 226 11.15 12.73 14.68
N GLU A 227 11.68 11.65 15.25
CA GLU A 227 13.11 11.46 15.49
C GLU A 227 13.54 10.08 15.00
N LYS A 228 14.70 10.02 14.34
CA LYS A 228 15.26 8.79 13.77
C LYS A 228 16.42 8.35 14.67
N PRO A 229 16.26 7.24 15.43
CA PRO A 229 17.32 6.79 16.33
C PRO A 229 18.55 6.32 15.56
N GLU A 230 19.74 6.56 16.11
CA GLU A 230 21.01 6.02 15.57
C GLU A 230 21.18 4.53 15.96
N ALA A 231 20.21 3.69 15.58
CA ALA A 231 20.20 2.26 15.86
C ALA A 231 19.75 1.47 14.62
N GLY A 232 20.37 0.32 14.36
CA GLY A 232 20.05 -0.51 13.20
C GLY A 232 20.32 -2.00 13.44
N VAL A 233 19.48 -2.85 12.85
CA VAL A 233 19.70 -4.31 12.76
C VAL A 233 19.77 -4.71 11.30
N SER A 234 20.57 -5.72 10.95
CA SER A 234 20.70 -6.19 9.57
C SER A 234 19.75 -7.34 9.24
N PHE A 235 19.34 -7.44 7.97
CA PHE A 235 18.57 -8.55 7.42
C PHE A 235 19.33 -9.22 6.28
N SER A 236 19.16 -10.53 6.11
CA SER A 236 19.94 -11.34 5.16
C SER A 236 19.74 -10.99 3.68
N ASP A 237 18.62 -10.34 3.35
CA ASP A 237 18.20 -9.94 1.99
C ASP A 237 18.09 -8.41 1.83
N VAL A 238 18.63 -7.64 2.77
CA VAL A 238 18.71 -6.18 2.69
C VAL A 238 20.17 -5.77 2.55
N SER A 239 20.54 -5.31 1.36
CA SER A 239 21.86 -4.73 1.12
C SER A 239 21.89 -3.27 1.59
N GLY A 240 22.97 -2.86 2.26
CA GLY A 240 23.09 -1.53 2.86
C GLY A 240 23.15 -0.36 1.85
N ASP A 241 23.24 -0.63 0.56
CA ASP A 241 23.18 0.36 -0.53
C ASP A 241 21.78 0.55 -1.13
N MET A 242 20.78 -0.21 -0.66
CA MET A 242 19.40 -0.08 -1.11
C MET A 242 18.75 1.18 -0.52
N TRP A 243 17.87 1.82 -1.30
CA TRP A 243 17.20 3.06 -0.92
C TRP A 243 16.35 2.95 0.36
N TYR A 244 15.91 1.74 0.70
CA TYR A 244 15.13 1.43 1.90
C TYR A 244 15.95 0.86 3.05
N ALA A 245 17.26 0.67 2.89
CA ALA A 245 18.08 -0.06 3.87
C ALA A 245 18.02 0.60 5.25
N GLU A 246 18.32 1.90 5.33
CA GLU A 246 18.28 2.65 6.58
C GLU A 246 16.90 2.60 7.25
N ALA A 247 15.82 2.72 6.48
CA ALA A 247 14.45 2.64 6.98
C ALA A 247 14.15 1.27 7.60
N VAL A 248 14.50 0.20 6.88
CA VAL A 248 14.25 -1.17 7.32
C VAL A 248 15.11 -1.53 8.53
N GLU A 249 16.40 -1.19 8.52
CA GLU A 249 17.31 -1.47 9.62
C GLU A 249 16.91 -0.72 10.89
N THR A 250 16.48 0.54 10.77
CA THR A 250 16.04 1.36 11.91
C THR A 250 14.72 0.87 12.48
N LEU A 251 13.69 0.69 11.63
CA LEU A 251 12.39 0.20 12.08
C LEU A 251 12.48 -1.23 12.64
N GLY A 252 13.40 -2.05 12.12
CA GLY A 252 13.72 -3.36 12.67
C GLY A 252 14.35 -3.26 14.06
N ALA A 253 15.27 -2.33 14.28
CA ALA A 253 15.88 -2.08 15.60
C ALA A 253 14.87 -1.55 16.61
N MET A 254 13.86 -0.82 16.15
CA MET A 254 12.73 -0.33 16.95
C MET A 254 11.70 -1.44 17.27
N GLY A 255 11.81 -2.63 16.65
CA GLY A 255 10.85 -3.72 16.81
C GLY A 255 9.52 -3.51 16.07
N VAL A 256 9.42 -2.50 15.22
CA VAL A 256 8.21 -2.17 14.45
C VAL A 256 7.97 -3.18 13.32
N LEU A 257 9.04 -3.79 12.81
CA LEU A 257 8.97 -4.78 11.75
C LEU A 257 8.79 -6.19 12.33
N ASP A 258 7.79 -6.91 11.81
CA ASP A 258 7.54 -8.32 12.13
C ASP A 258 8.55 -9.24 11.42
N CYS A 259 9.81 -9.18 11.86
CA CYS A 259 10.90 -10.05 11.41
C CYS A 259 12.09 -9.95 12.38
N GLU A 260 12.72 -11.09 12.68
CA GLU A 260 13.88 -11.14 13.57
C GLU A 260 15.15 -10.62 12.89
N ALA A 261 16.05 -9.99 13.67
CA ALA A 261 17.36 -9.56 13.18
C ALA A 261 18.15 -10.75 12.58
N GLY A 262 18.75 -10.54 11.41
CA GLY A 262 19.47 -11.57 10.65
C GLY A 262 18.59 -12.48 9.79
N SER A 263 17.26 -12.43 9.94
CA SER A 263 16.32 -13.16 9.07
C SER A 263 16.11 -12.44 7.72
N ALA A 264 15.22 -12.95 6.86
CA ALA A 264 14.86 -12.32 5.60
C ALA A 264 13.68 -11.36 5.79
N PHE A 265 13.85 -10.09 5.43
CA PHE A 265 12.82 -9.05 5.49
C PHE A 265 11.80 -9.15 4.36
N ARG A 266 12.21 -9.65 3.18
CA ARG A 266 11.41 -9.75 1.94
C ARG A 266 10.96 -8.38 1.40
N PRO A 267 11.89 -7.48 1.03
CA PRO A 267 11.57 -6.09 0.70
C PRO A 267 10.60 -5.91 -0.46
N ASP A 268 10.67 -6.78 -1.48
CA ASP A 268 9.85 -6.69 -2.70
C ASP A 268 8.49 -7.39 -2.57
N ALA A 269 8.22 -8.09 -1.46
CA ALA A 269 6.93 -8.72 -1.24
C ALA A 269 5.86 -7.66 -0.95
N ALA A 270 4.65 -7.86 -1.50
CA ALA A 270 3.50 -7.03 -1.15
C ALA A 270 3.21 -7.16 0.35
N ILE A 271 2.99 -6.04 1.02
CA ILE A 271 2.63 -6.03 2.44
C ILE A 271 1.14 -6.36 2.60
N SER A 272 0.83 -7.22 3.57
CA SER A 272 -0.57 -7.54 3.89
C SER A 272 -1.19 -6.50 4.82
N ARG A 273 -2.52 -6.42 4.84
CA ARG A 273 -3.28 -5.55 5.76
C ARG A 273 -2.94 -5.84 7.22
N GLY A 274 -2.79 -7.11 7.59
CA GLY A 274 -2.43 -7.53 8.95
C GLY A 274 -1.00 -7.14 9.34
N GLU A 275 -0.04 -7.31 8.43
CA GLU A 275 1.34 -6.85 8.65
C GLU A 275 1.40 -5.34 8.81
N PHE A 276 0.64 -4.60 8.00
CA PHE A 276 0.58 -3.15 8.11
C PHE A 276 -0.05 -2.72 9.44
N ALA A 277 -1.14 -3.34 9.86
CA ALA A 277 -1.77 -3.06 11.16
C ALA A 277 -0.81 -3.31 12.34
N LEU A 278 -0.01 -4.38 12.30
CA LEU A 278 1.04 -4.64 13.30
C LEU A 278 2.04 -3.48 13.36
N MET A 279 2.57 -3.05 12.21
CA MET A 279 3.51 -1.93 12.16
C MET A 279 2.90 -0.65 12.77
N LEU A 280 1.66 -0.32 12.43
CA LEU A 280 0.99 0.88 12.93
C LEU A 280 0.59 0.79 14.40
N SER A 281 0.37 -0.41 14.92
CA SER A 281 0.00 -0.61 16.33
C SER A 281 1.05 -0.10 17.33
N HIS A 282 2.30 0.06 16.89
CA HIS A 282 3.37 0.68 17.69
C HIS A 282 3.22 2.19 17.88
N PHE A 283 2.37 2.86 17.09
CA PHE A 283 2.21 4.32 17.06
C PHE A 283 0.84 4.80 17.55
N ILE A 284 -0.04 3.88 17.96
CA ILE A 284 -1.36 4.21 18.49
C ILE A 284 -1.38 4.14 20.03
N SER A 285 -2.12 5.04 20.65
CA SER A 285 -2.13 5.20 22.11
C SER A 285 -3.22 4.35 22.78
N GLY A 286 -2.97 3.04 22.90
CA GLY A 286 -3.46 2.21 24.01
C GLY A 286 -4.92 1.68 24.00
N THR A 287 -5.02 0.38 24.28
CA THR A 287 -5.89 -0.30 25.28
C THR A 287 -7.40 -0.03 25.35
N GLY A 288 -7.99 0.65 24.36
CA GLY A 288 -9.44 0.74 24.19
C GLY A 288 -10.12 -0.60 23.92
N ASP A 289 -11.45 -0.60 23.90
CA ASP A 289 -12.23 -1.78 23.49
C ASP A 289 -11.89 -2.13 22.03
N LEU A 290 -11.20 -3.26 21.84
CA LEU A 290 -10.80 -3.73 20.51
C LEU A 290 -12.04 -3.99 19.65
N GLU A 291 -12.00 -3.57 18.38
CA GLU A 291 -12.96 -4.08 17.41
C GLU A 291 -12.67 -5.56 17.11
N SER A 292 -13.73 -6.33 16.83
CA SER A 292 -13.63 -7.76 16.52
C SER A 292 -14.03 -8.03 15.07
N PHE A 293 -13.31 -8.94 14.43
CA PHE A 293 -13.53 -9.34 13.04
C PHE A 293 -13.72 -10.84 12.95
N ALA A 294 -14.63 -11.28 12.07
CA ALA A 294 -14.99 -12.69 11.96
C ALA A 294 -13.83 -13.59 11.51
N ASP A 295 -12.89 -13.06 10.74
CA ASP A 295 -11.69 -13.72 10.21
C ASP A 295 -10.41 -13.41 11.01
N VAL A 296 -10.53 -12.69 12.14
CA VAL A 296 -9.42 -12.43 13.07
C VAL A 296 -9.87 -12.85 14.48
N PRO A 297 -9.89 -14.16 14.78
CA PRO A 297 -10.25 -14.66 16.11
C PRO A 297 -9.19 -14.28 17.17
N ALA A 298 -9.53 -14.39 18.45
CA ALA A 298 -8.64 -14.02 19.58
C ALA A 298 -7.26 -14.70 19.57
N GLY A 299 -7.13 -15.89 18.96
CA GLY A 299 -5.84 -16.59 18.80
C GLY A 299 -5.03 -16.15 17.57
N SER A 300 -5.56 -15.25 16.73
CA SER A 300 -4.83 -14.73 15.58
C SER A 300 -3.73 -13.78 16.04
N ARG A 301 -2.54 -13.89 15.45
CA ARG A 301 -1.43 -12.92 15.66
C ARG A 301 -1.79 -11.48 15.29
N TYR A 302 -2.85 -11.27 14.52
CA TYR A 302 -3.33 -9.94 14.14
C TYR A 302 -4.44 -9.41 15.05
N TYR A 303 -4.91 -10.18 16.04
CA TYR A 303 -6.09 -9.84 16.84
C TYR A 303 -6.00 -8.47 17.49
N GLU A 304 -4.97 -8.25 18.30
CA GLU A 304 -4.79 -6.98 19.01
C GLU A 304 -4.54 -5.83 18.05
N ALA A 305 -3.63 -6.00 17.09
CA ALA A 305 -3.25 -4.94 16.16
C ALA A 305 -4.40 -4.53 15.22
N ALA A 306 -5.13 -5.49 14.65
CA ALA A 306 -6.27 -5.20 13.78
C ALA A 306 -7.41 -4.54 14.56
N GLY A 307 -7.72 -5.06 15.75
CA GLY A 307 -8.77 -4.51 16.61
C GLY A 307 -8.45 -3.10 17.10
N ALA A 308 -7.21 -2.84 17.49
CA ALA A 308 -6.77 -1.53 17.96
C ALA A 308 -6.70 -0.51 16.80
N ALA A 309 -6.13 -0.90 15.65
CA ALA A 309 -6.06 -0.02 14.50
C ALA A 309 -7.46 0.33 13.95
N ALA A 310 -8.43 -0.58 14.06
CA ALA A 310 -9.81 -0.29 13.70
C ALA A 310 -10.52 0.59 14.74
N ALA A 311 -10.30 0.37 16.03
CA ALA A 311 -10.85 1.20 17.11
C ALA A 311 -10.37 2.67 17.02
N GLU A 312 -9.14 2.88 16.56
CA GLU A 312 -8.55 4.19 16.27
C GLU A 312 -8.99 4.77 14.92
N GLY A 313 -9.84 4.06 14.16
CA GLY A 313 -10.34 4.51 12.86
C GLY A 313 -9.34 4.45 11.71
N LEU A 314 -8.18 3.80 11.90
CA LEU A 314 -7.16 3.66 10.85
C LEU A 314 -7.64 2.73 9.74
N PHE A 315 -8.26 1.61 10.13
CA PHE A 315 -8.88 0.67 9.21
C PHE A 315 -10.38 0.64 9.39
N SER A 316 -11.08 0.48 8.27
CA SER A 316 -12.46 -0.02 8.28
C SER A 316 -12.43 -1.50 7.90
N GLY A 317 -13.14 -2.33 8.66
CA GLY A 317 -13.49 -3.67 8.22
C GLY A 317 -14.35 -3.63 6.95
N TYR A 318 -14.56 -4.80 6.36
CA TYR A 318 -15.46 -4.96 5.23
C TYR A 318 -16.91 -5.13 5.72
N ALA A 319 -17.87 -4.85 4.84
CA ALA A 319 -19.29 -4.91 5.15
C ALA A 319 -19.78 -6.32 5.57
N ASP A 320 -19.00 -7.36 5.29
CA ASP A 320 -19.24 -8.75 5.70
C ASP A 320 -18.71 -9.06 7.12
N GLY A 321 -18.15 -8.08 7.81
CA GLY A 321 -17.59 -8.22 9.17
C GLY A 321 -16.16 -8.77 9.20
N THR A 322 -15.45 -8.81 8.05
CA THR A 322 -14.07 -9.29 7.95
C THR A 322 -13.04 -8.15 7.96
N PHE A 323 -11.81 -8.44 8.38
CA PHE A 323 -10.66 -7.55 8.28
C PHE A 323 -9.79 -7.83 7.05
N ARG A 324 -9.73 -9.10 6.64
CA ARG A 324 -8.89 -9.69 5.57
C ARG A 324 -7.40 -9.43 5.79
N PRO A 325 -6.80 -10.00 6.85
CA PRO A 325 -5.42 -9.70 7.23
C PRO A 325 -4.38 -10.11 6.19
N ASP A 326 -4.68 -11.12 5.35
CA ASP A 326 -3.76 -11.64 4.33
C ASP A 326 -3.88 -10.93 2.97
N ASP A 327 -4.91 -10.08 2.78
CA ASP A 327 -5.06 -9.31 1.55
C ASP A 327 -3.95 -8.26 1.46
N ALA A 328 -3.35 -8.13 0.27
CA ALA A 328 -2.34 -7.12 0.00
C ALA A 328 -2.94 -5.70 0.02
N LEU A 329 -2.19 -4.74 0.55
CA LEU A 329 -2.61 -3.35 0.66
C LEU A 329 -2.28 -2.56 -0.61
N THR A 330 -3.24 -1.81 -1.15
CA THR A 330 -2.99 -0.90 -2.27
C THR A 330 -2.44 0.45 -1.82
N ARG A 331 -1.77 1.17 -2.73
CA ARG A 331 -1.26 2.54 -2.49
C ARG A 331 -2.36 3.51 -2.07
N ALA A 332 -3.56 3.42 -2.64
CA ALA A 332 -4.68 4.26 -2.23
C ALA A 332 -5.17 3.94 -0.81
N GLN A 333 -5.19 2.67 -0.42
CA GLN A 333 -5.56 2.28 0.95
C GLN A 333 -4.49 2.75 1.94
N ALA A 334 -3.21 2.64 1.61
CA ALA A 334 -2.14 3.12 2.46
C ALA A 334 -2.23 4.63 2.71
N ALA A 335 -2.50 5.43 1.67
CA ALA A 335 -2.68 6.88 1.83
C ALA A 335 -3.78 7.23 2.85
N VAL A 336 -4.93 6.54 2.76
CA VAL A 336 -6.04 6.73 3.71
C VAL A 336 -5.61 6.39 5.15
N VAL A 337 -5.00 5.22 5.32
CA VAL A 337 -4.58 4.73 6.65
C VAL A 337 -3.51 5.64 7.26
N PHE A 338 -2.53 6.10 6.47
CA PHE A 338 -1.50 7.01 6.95
C PHE A 338 -2.07 8.40 7.29
N ASN A 339 -2.99 8.96 6.51
CA ASN A 339 -3.63 10.23 6.87
C ASN A 339 -4.43 10.11 8.18
N ASN A 340 -5.17 9.01 8.37
CA ASN A 340 -5.88 8.75 9.62
C ASN A 340 -4.90 8.68 10.80
N LEU A 341 -3.77 7.99 10.64
CA LEU A 341 -2.73 7.85 11.65
C LEU A 341 -2.05 9.19 11.99
N LEU A 342 -1.87 10.04 10.99
CA LEU A 342 -1.26 11.36 11.15
C LEU A 342 -2.27 12.44 11.55
N HIS A 343 -3.56 12.11 11.59
CA HIS A 343 -4.69 13.04 11.78
C HIS A 343 -4.70 14.19 10.77
N ARG A 344 -4.37 13.89 9.51
CA ARG A 344 -4.42 14.87 8.40
C ARG A 344 -5.74 14.80 7.67
N GLU A 345 -6.22 15.95 7.21
CA GLU A 345 -7.48 16.07 6.49
C GLU A 345 -7.29 16.84 5.17
N ALA A 346 -7.70 16.23 4.06
CA ALA A 346 -7.61 16.87 2.76
C ALA A 346 -8.50 18.13 2.65
N ASP A 347 -7.91 19.27 2.24
CA ASP A 347 -8.67 20.49 1.93
C ASP A 347 -9.17 20.48 0.46
N ALA A 348 -10.43 20.06 0.28
CA ALA A 348 -11.06 19.98 -1.04
C ALA A 348 -11.10 21.33 -1.79
N SER A 349 -11.17 22.46 -1.07
CA SER A 349 -11.20 23.79 -1.70
C SER A 349 -9.81 24.16 -2.21
N ALA A 350 -8.78 23.92 -1.42
CA ALA A 350 -7.39 24.15 -1.83
C ALA A 350 -7.01 23.24 -3.00
N ILE A 351 -7.34 21.95 -2.92
CA ILE A 351 -7.07 20.96 -3.98
C ILE A 351 -7.72 21.39 -5.31
N ALA A 352 -8.96 21.87 -5.29
CA ALA A 352 -9.66 22.27 -6.51
C ALA A 352 -9.21 23.62 -7.09
N GLY A 353 -8.81 24.57 -6.22
CA GLY A 353 -8.60 25.96 -6.59
C GLY A 353 -7.14 26.40 -6.74
N ASN A 354 -6.19 25.61 -6.27
CA ASN A 354 -4.79 26.03 -6.20
C ASN A 354 -3.98 25.58 -7.44
N PRO A 355 -3.35 26.51 -8.18
CA PRO A 355 -2.60 26.18 -9.41
C PRO A 355 -1.32 25.38 -9.18
N ASN A 356 -0.85 25.25 -7.93
CA ASN A 356 0.31 24.43 -7.59
C ASN A 356 -0.04 22.96 -7.34
N VAL A 357 -1.34 22.62 -7.28
CA VAL A 357 -1.80 21.24 -7.12
C VAL A 357 -1.56 20.49 -8.42
N ARG A 358 -0.73 19.44 -8.37
CA ARG A 358 -0.50 18.56 -9.50
C ARG A 358 -1.69 17.63 -9.73
N LEU A 359 -1.84 17.15 -10.96
CA LEU A 359 -2.80 16.12 -11.30
C LEU A 359 -2.12 14.77 -11.47
N PHE A 360 -2.82 13.71 -11.08
CA PHE A 360 -2.52 12.34 -11.46
C PHE A 360 -3.58 11.86 -12.47
N PRO A 361 -3.21 11.67 -13.74
CA PRO A 361 -4.14 11.24 -14.79
C PRO A 361 -4.92 9.95 -14.49
N ASP A 362 -4.39 9.09 -13.64
CA ASP A 362 -4.99 7.82 -13.21
C ASP A 362 -5.81 7.93 -11.90
N VAL A 363 -5.90 9.12 -11.31
CA VAL A 363 -6.70 9.39 -10.10
C VAL A 363 -7.76 10.45 -10.42
N PRO A 364 -8.92 10.08 -10.97
CA PRO A 364 -9.98 11.03 -11.23
C PRO A 364 -10.49 11.66 -9.92
N THR A 365 -11.03 12.88 -9.99
CA THR A 365 -11.58 13.60 -8.82
C THR A 365 -12.75 12.87 -8.15
N THR A 366 -13.36 11.89 -8.83
CA THR A 366 -14.41 11.01 -8.31
C THR A 366 -13.88 9.72 -7.70
N TYR A 367 -12.56 9.49 -7.73
CA TYR A 367 -11.94 8.35 -7.09
C TYR A 367 -12.15 8.46 -5.57
N TRP A 368 -12.53 7.35 -4.94
CA TRP A 368 -12.97 7.35 -3.53
C TRP A 368 -11.89 7.87 -2.57
N ALA A 369 -10.60 7.66 -2.89
CA ALA A 369 -9.46 8.14 -2.13
C ALA A 369 -8.80 9.39 -2.75
N TYR A 370 -9.48 10.13 -3.64
CA TYR A 370 -8.86 11.28 -4.32
C TYR A 370 -8.27 12.28 -3.33
N GLY A 371 -9.06 12.74 -2.34
CA GLY A 371 -8.60 13.66 -1.30
C GLY A 371 -7.38 13.13 -0.54
N GLU A 372 -7.45 11.89 -0.07
CA GLU A 372 -6.38 11.24 0.69
C GLU A 372 -5.08 11.12 -0.11
N ILE A 373 -5.17 10.80 -1.40
CA ILE A 373 -4.02 10.74 -2.29
C ILE A 373 -3.42 12.14 -2.48
N MET A 374 -4.26 13.17 -2.65
CA MET A 374 -3.77 14.55 -2.79
C MET A 374 -3.08 15.03 -1.49
N GLU A 375 -3.65 14.73 -0.34
CA GLU A 375 -3.06 14.99 0.99
C GLU A 375 -1.70 14.30 1.15
N ALA A 376 -1.60 13.01 0.81
CA ALA A 376 -0.37 12.25 0.95
C ALA A 376 0.78 12.74 0.04
N THR A 377 0.45 13.43 -1.05
CA THR A 377 1.37 13.69 -2.18
C THR A 377 1.71 15.16 -2.40
N ILE A 378 1.19 16.07 -1.58
CA ILE A 378 1.36 17.52 -1.71
C ILE A 378 1.84 18.09 -0.38
N SER A 379 3.04 18.68 -0.39
CA SER A 379 3.55 19.40 0.77
C SER A 379 2.84 20.74 0.91
N HIS A 380 2.32 21.05 2.10
CA HIS A 380 1.62 22.30 2.36
C HIS A 380 1.76 22.76 3.82
N THR A 381 1.34 23.99 4.11
CA THR A 381 1.12 24.48 5.47
C THR A 381 -0.37 24.57 5.74
N TYR A 382 -0.79 24.52 7.01
CA TYR A 382 -2.21 24.52 7.37
C TYR A 382 -2.55 25.43 8.56
N ASP A 383 -3.83 25.77 8.69
CA ASP A 383 -4.45 26.36 9.87
C ASP A 383 -5.46 25.35 10.46
N GLY A 384 -5.17 24.82 11.64
CA GLY A 384 -6.02 23.88 12.37
C GLY A 384 -7.01 24.53 13.35
N SER A 385 -7.07 25.87 13.42
CA SER A 385 -7.86 26.60 14.43
C SER A 385 -9.37 26.33 14.35
N THR A 386 -9.86 25.83 13.21
CA THR A 386 -11.28 25.52 12.98
C THR A 386 -11.67 24.09 13.37
N GLY A 387 -10.72 23.29 13.86
CA GLY A 387 -10.91 21.85 14.11
C GLY A 387 -10.94 21.02 12.83
N ARG A 388 -10.66 21.64 11.69
CA ARG A 388 -10.34 21.02 10.41
C ARG A 388 -9.08 21.64 9.88
N GLU A 389 -8.42 20.89 9.02
CA GLU A 389 -7.27 21.38 8.30
C GLU A 389 -7.69 22.32 7.17
N VAL A 390 -7.12 23.52 7.16
CA VAL A 390 -7.28 24.49 6.04
C VAL A 390 -5.91 24.78 5.47
N TRP A 391 -5.67 24.41 4.21
CA TRP A 391 -4.37 24.60 3.58
C TRP A 391 -4.11 26.08 3.30
N THR A 392 -2.99 26.61 3.79
CA THR A 392 -2.63 28.03 3.69
C THR A 392 -1.58 28.31 2.60
N GLN A 393 -0.66 27.39 2.37
CA GLN A 393 0.34 27.48 1.30
C GLN A 393 0.60 26.09 0.72
N VAL A 394 0.53 25.96 -0.60
CA VAL A 394 0.76 24.69 -1.32
C VAL A 394 2.08 24.75 -2.09
N THR A 395 2.93 23.76 -1.86
CA THR A 395 4.17 23.56 -2.61
C THR A 395 3.87 22.89 -3.94
N ALA A 396 4.42 23.43 -5.03
CA ALA A 396 4.24 22.83 -6.36
C ALA A 396 5.11 21.58 -6.52
N GLU A 397 4.49 20.41 -6.47
CA GLU A 397 5.14 19.11 -6.67
C GLU A 397 5.15 18.75 -8.17
N ARG A 398 6.33 18.47 -8.73
CA ARG A 398 6.51 18.26 -10.18
C ARG A 398 6.54 16.78 -10.54
N THR A 399 6.03 16.43 -11.72
CA THR A 399 6.25 15.10 -12.31
C THR A 399 7.66 14.98 -12.87
N ALA A 400 8.19 13.75 -12.89
CA ALA A 400 9.47 13.43 -13.54
C ALA A 400 9.37 13.38 -15.08
N LEU A 401 8.16 13.42 -15.63
CA LEU A 401 7.97 13.43 -17.08
C LEU A 401 8.53 14.71 -17.71
N PRO A 402 9.28 14.60 -18.82
CA PRO A 402 9.65 15.76 -19.64
C PRO A 402 8.43 16.51 -20.18
N ASP A 403 8.66 17.75 -20.62
CA ASP A 403 7.65 18.50 -21.36
C ASP A 403 7.27 17.77 -22.65
N GLY A 404 5.98 17.60 -22.89
CA GLY A 404 5.50 16.85 -24.04
C GLY A 404 4.06 16.38 -23.94
N TYR A 405 3.66 15.62 -24.96
CA TYR A 405 2.32 15.05 -25.08
C TYR A 405 2.35 13.57 -24.71
N TYR A 406 1.40 13.15 -23.89
CA TYR A 406 1.31 11.78 -23.35
C TYR A 406 -0.08 11.22 -23.57
N ARG A 407 -0.18 10.03 -24.17
CA ARG A 407 -1.44 9.28 -24.17
C ARG A 407 -1.44 8.30 -23.01
N ILE A 408 -2.30 8.55 -22.03
CA ILE A 408 -2.43 7.78 -20.79
C ILE A 408 -3.87 7.31 -20.70
N ASN A 409 -4.09 6.00 -20.50
CA ASN A 409 -5.43 5.40 -20.42
C ASN A 409 -6.38 5.86 -21.55
N GLY A 410 -5.84 5.90 -22.77
CA GLY A 410 -6.62 6.27 -23.96
C GLY A 410 -6.95 7.74 -24.09
N ARG A 411 -6.39 8.64 -23.26
CA ARG A 411 -6.63 10.09 -23.32
C ARG A 411 -5.31 10.83 -23.50
N LEU A 412 -5.35 11.94 -24.23
CA LEU A 412 -4.19 12.80 -24.44
C LEU A 412 -4.06 13.83 -23.32
N TYR A 413 -2.85 13.95 -22.79
CA TYR A 413 -2.43 14.91 -21.78
C TYR A 413 -1.20 15.67 -22.28
N ARG A 414 -0.89 16.80 -21.65
CA ARG A 414 0.35 17.53 -21.88
C ARG A 414 1.03 17.87 -20.57
N VAL A 415 2.32 17.58 -20.48
CA VAL A 415 3.20 18.05 -19.42
C VAL A 415 3.92 19.31 -19.90
N GLN A 416 3.93 20.34 -19.06
CA GLN A 416 4.69 21.58 -19.27
C GLN A 416 5.21 22.06 -17.91
N ASP A 417 6.49 22.41 -17.85
CA ASP A 417 7.17 22.83 -16.62
C ASP A 417 6.96 21.81 -15.48
N GLY A 418 6.97 20.52 -15.81
CA GLY A 418 6.77 19.43 -14.83
C GLY A 418 5.36 19.34 -14.24
N MET A 419 4.33 19.89 -14.90
CA MET A 419 2.92 19.78 -14.48
C MET A 419 2.04 19.31 -15.64
N PHE A 420 1.06 18.47 -15.36
CA PHE A 420 -0.01 18.18 -16.31
C PHE A 420 -0.90 19.41 -16.46
N LEU A 421 -1.08 19.88 -17.70
CA LEU A 421 -1.96 21.01 -18.00
C LEU A 421 -3.42 20.64 -17.77
N HIS A 422 -4.19 21.55 -17.18
CA HIS A 422 -5.64 21.42 -16.98
C HIS A 422 -6.31 22.79 -16.93
N ASN A 423 -7.61 22.83 -17.20
CA ASN A 423 -8.41 24.07 -17.24
C ASN A 423 -7.76 25.19 -18.07
N THR A 424 -7.09 24.83 -19.16
CA THR A 424 -6.27 25.78 -19.94
C THR A 424 -6.28 25.43 -21.42
N THR A 425 -5.87 26.38 -22.25
CA THR A 425 -5.65 26.17 -23.69
C THR A 425 -4.24 26.62 -24.06
N VAL A 426 -3.45 25.71 -24.62
CA VAL A 426 -2.06 25.96 -25.02
C VAL A 426 -1.85 25.37 -26.41
N ASP A 427 -1.28 26.17 -27.33
CA ASP A 427 -1.01 25.79 -28.74
C ASP A 427 -2.24 25.27 -29.51
N GLY A 428 -3.43 25.76 -29.16
CA GLY A 428 -4.69 25.32 -29.78
C GLY A 428 -5.24 23.98 -29.24
N PHE A 429 -4.64 23.43 -28.18
CA PHE A 429 -5.15 22.30 -27.42
C PHE A 429 -5.80 22.80 -26.14
N THR A 430 -7.07 22.44 -25.94
CA THR A 430 -7.81 22.73 -24.72
C THR A 430 -7.81 21.49 -23.82
N TYR A 431 -7.51 21.68 -22.53
CA TYR A 431 -7.47 20.63 -21.52
C TYR A 431 -8.57 20.88 -20.48
N ASP A 432 -9.34 19.84 -20.16
CA ASP A 432 -10.41 19.91 -19.17
C ASP A 432 -9.89 19.94 -17.72
N ALA A 433 -10.79 19.88 -16.74
CA ALA A 433 -10.44 19.92 -15.32
C ALA A 433 -9.61 18.71 -14.85
N GLN A 434 -9.66 17.59 -15.58
CA GLN A 434 -8.85 16.40 -15.33
C GLN A 434 -7.58 16.38 -16.18
N GLY A 435 -7.29 17.46 -16.92
CA GLY A 435 -6.11 17.60 -17.77
C GLY A 435 -6.19 16.84 -19.10
N ARG A 436 -7.36 16.34 -19.48
CA ARG A 436 -7.56 15.62 -20.74
C ARG A 436 -7.77 16.60 -21.87
N TYR A 437 -7.12 16.38 -23.01
CA TYR A 437 -7.44 17.07 -24.24
C TYR A 437 -8.93 16.91 -24.56
N THR A 438 -9.59 18.02 -24.89
CA THR A 438 -11.01 18.04 -25.21
C THR A 438 -11.30 18.94 -26.40
N THR A 439 -12.27 18.52 -27.20
CA THR A 439 -12.88 19.33 -28.26
C THR A 439 -13.99 20.24 -27.72
N GLY A 440 -14.32 20.16 -26.43
CA GLY A 440 -15.51 20.74 -25.81
C GLY A 440 -16.76 19.86 -25.90
N SER A 441 -16.70 18.72 -26.59
CA SER A 441 -17.78 17.72 -26.66
C SER A 441 -17.28 16.36 -26.16
N ALA A 442 -17.71 15.94 -24.96
CA ALA A 442 -17.32 14.65 -24.38
C ALA A 442 -17.71 13.44 -25.27
N THR A 443 -18.81 13.59 -26.03
CA THR A 443 -19.27 12.59 -26.99
C THR A 443 -18.30 12.48 -28.17
N LEU A 444 -17.88 13.62 -28.73
CA LEU A 444 -16.89 13.64 -29.80
C LEU A 444 -15.54 13.11 -29.32
N ASP A 445 -15.07 13.57 -28.15
CA ASP A 445 -13.80 13.14 -27.57
C ASP A 445 -13.75 11.61 -27.41
N THR A 446 -14.84 11.01 -26.93
CA THR A 446 -14.93 9.54 -26.79
C THR A 446 -14.85 8.83 -28.13
N LYS A 447 -15.53 9.34 -29.17
CA LYS A 447 -15.45 8.75 -30.52
C LYS A 447 -14.04 8.85 -31.11
N LEU A 448 -13.41 10.02 -31.00
CA LEU A 448 -12.05 10.24 -31.50
C LEU A 448 -11.05 9.32 -30.80
N ASN A 449 -11.13 9.19 -29.47
CA ASN A 449 -10.26 8.31 -28.71
C ASN A 449 -10.44 6.84 -29.10
N ASN A 450 -11.67 6.36 -29.23
CA ASN A 450 -11.94 4.99 -29.69
C ASN A 450 -11.35 4.72 -31.09
N ILE A 451 -11.41 5.69 -32.00
CA ILE A 451 -10.81 5.56 -33.34
C ILE A 451 -9.29 5.47 -33.21
N VAL A 452 -8.64 6.34 -32.42
CA VAL A 452 -7.19 6.30 -32.23
C VAL A 452 -6.73 4.96 -31.65
N GLU A 453 -7.43 4.44 -30.64
CA GLU A 453 -7.12 3.15 -30.02
C GLU A 453 -7.35 1.96 -30.97
N THR A 454 -8.39 2.03 -31.80
CA THR A 454 -8.70 0.95 -32.75
C THR A 454 -7.69 0.87 -33.89
N TYR A 455 -7.26 2.03 -34.42
CA TYR A 455 -6.48 2.09 -35.65
C TYR A 455 -4.98 2.34 -35.43
N THR A 456 -4.54 2.52 -34.19
CA THR A 456 -3.12 2.74 -33.85
C THR A 456 -2.66 1.88 -32.68
N ASN A 457 -1.35 1.69 -32.54
CA ASN A 457 -0.78 1.02 -31.37
C ASN A 457 0.64 1.55 -31.09
N SER A 458 1.24 1.11 -29.99
CA SER A 458 2.58 1.54 -29.56
C SER A 458 3.71 1.15 -30.51
N SER A 459 3.55 0.10 -31.33
CA SER A 459 4.58 -0.31 -32.30
C SER A 459 4.63 0.55 -33.57
N MET A 460 3.57 1.32 -33.85
CA MET A 460 3.51 2.20 -35.01
C MET A 460 4.35 3.47 -34.84
N THR A 461 5.09 3.85 -35.88
CA THR A 461 5.72 5.17 -35.99
C THR A 461 4.68 6.29 -36.09
N ARG A 462 5.07 7.53 -35.80
CA ARG A 462 4.22 8.72 -35.97
C ARG A 462 3.50 8.74 -37.32
N ASP A 463 4.25 8.52 -38.39
CA ASP A 463 3.72 8.57 -39.76
C ASP A 463 2.79 7.40 -40.07
N GLN A 464 3.05 6.20 -39.50
CA GLN A 464 2.13 5.07 -39.62
C GLN A 464 0.80 5.33 -38.91
N LYS A 465 0.83 5.92 -37.72
CA LYS A 465 -0.39 6.32 -36.99
C LYS A 465 -1.19 7.36 -37.77
N LEU A 466 -0.54 8.43 -38.22
CA LEU A 466 -1.16 9.43 -39.09
C LEU A 466 -1.78 8.80 -40.34
N ARG A 467 -1.06 7.88 -41.00
CA ARG A 467 -1.56 7.21 -42.20
C ARG A 467 -2.77 6.33 -41.91
N ALA A 468 -2.77 5.60 -40.80
CA ALA A 468 -3.90 4.76 -40.42
C ALA A 468 -5.17 5.61 -40.19
N LEU A 469 -5.05 6.72 -39.46
CA LEU A 469 -6.15 7.64 -39.20
C LEU A 469 -6.61 8.37 -40.47
N TYR A 470 -5.68 8.73 -41.34
CA TYR A 470 -5.98 9.30 -42.66
C TYR A 470 -6.81 8.35 -43.51
N ASN A 471 -6.38 7.07 -43.60
CA ASN A 471 -7.11 6.04 -44.34
C ASN A 471 -8.49 5.80 -43.72
N TYR A 472 -8.61 5.78 -42.38
CA TYR A 472 -9.90 5.67 -41.71
C TYR A 472 -10.89 6.75 -42.18
N VAL A 473 -10.48 8.02 -42.13
CA VAL A 473 -11.31 9.16 -42.56
C VAL A 473 -11.61 9.10 -44.06
N ARG A 474 -10.64 8.68 -44.88
CA ARG A 474 -10.82 8.54 -46.33
C ARG A 474 -11.82 7.44 -46.67
N ASP A 475 -11.72 6.27 -46.05
CA ASP A 475 -12.37 5.05 -46.56
C ASP A 475 -13.73 4.74 -45.92
N ASN A 476 -14.05 5.32 -44.75
CA ASN A 476 -15.25 4.97 -43.99
C ASN A 476 -16.43 5.95 -44.19
N PHE A 477 -16.26 6.96 -45.05
CA PHE A 477 -17.24 8.03 -45.19
C PHE A 477 -17.52 8.38 -46.64
N THR A 478 -18.67 9.01 -46.89
CA THR A 478 -19.09 9.45 -48.24
C THR A 478 -19.29 10.96 -48.31
N TYR A 479 -19.33 11.51 -49.52
CA TYR A 479 -19.52 12.95 -49.69
C TYR A 479 -20.99 13.36 -49.53
N LEU A 480 -21.23 14.43 -48.78
CA LEU A 480 -22.50 15.13 -48.67
C LEU A 480 -22.25 16.64 -48.79
N LYS A 481 -22.93 17.30 -49.73
CA LYS A 481 -22.88 18.77 -49.84
C LYS A 481 -23.51 19.39 -48.58
N ARG A 482 -22.76 20.28 -47.93
CA ARG A 482 -23.11 20.96 -46.68
C ARG A 482 -22.80 22.46 -46.81
N PRO A 483 -23.25 23.31 -45.86
CA PRO A 483 -22.87 24.72 -45.81
C PRO A 483 -21.35 24.91 -45.91
N LEU A 484 -20.95 26.00 -46.53
CA LEU A 484 -19.54 26.37 -46.63
C LEU A 484 -19.11 27.05 -45.34
N VAL A 485 -17.88 26.75 -44.91
CA VAL A 485 -17.22 27.47 -43.84
C VAL A 485 -16.57 28.72 -44.43
N SER A 486 -16.72 29.87 -43.77
CA SER A 486 -16.12 31.12 -44.25
C SER A 486 -14.62 31.14 -43.97
N LYS A 487 -13.83 31.74 -44.86
CA LYS A 487 -12.40 31.93 -44.61
C LYS A 487 -12.19 32.76 -43.34
N GLY A 488 -11.34 32.26 -42.44
CA GLY A 488 -11.06 32.87 -41.13
C GLY A 488 -12.05 32.51 -40.02
N GLN A 489 -13.10 31.74 -40.31
CA GLN A 489 -14.00 31.21 -39.28
C GLN A 489 -13.26 30.16 -38.43
N THR A 490 -13.44 30.21 -37.12
CA THR A 490 -12.85 29.30 -36.13
C THR A 490 -13.94 28.58 -35.33
N GLY A 491 -13.57 27.49 -34.65
CA GLY A 491 -14.46 26.78 -33.71
C GLY A 491 -15.57 25.96 -34.38
N TRP A 492 -15.46 25.70 -35.68
CA TRP A 492 -16.43 24.91 -36.46
C TRP A 492 -16.05 23.43 -36.51
N GLU A 493 -14.79 23.10 -36.21
CA GLU A 493 -14.17 21.80 -36.43
C GLU A 493 -14.89 20.70 -35.64
N ALA A 494 -15.12 20.93 -34.33
CA ALA A 494 -15.79 19.95 -33.47
C ALA A 494 -17.21 19.60 -33.97
N ALA A 495 -18.02 20.62 -34.31
CA ALA A 495 -19.38 20.41 -34.77
C ALA A 495 -19.42 19.64 -36.11
N TYR A 496 -18.55 19.99 -37.05
CA TYR A 496 -18.46 19.29 -38.34
C TYR A 496 -17.96 17.85 -38.18
N ALA A 497 -16.96 17.61 -37.32
CA ALA A 497 -16.45 16.28 -37.07
C ALA A 497 -17.47 15.39 -36.37
N GLU A 498 -18.17 15.90 -35.35
CA GLU A 498 -19.19 15.13 -34.63
C GLU A 498 -20.34 14.73 -35.54
N GLU A 499 -20.86 15.64 -36.36
CA GLU A 499 -21.93 15.33 -37.30
C GLU A 499 -21.46 14.37 -38.39
N PHE A 500 -20.21 14.49 -38.85
CA PHE A 500 -19.63 13.58 -39.83
C PHE A 500 -19.55 12.14 -39.32
N LEU A 501 -19.05 11.96 -38.09
CA LEU A 501 -18.98 10.67 -37.42
C LEU A 501 -20.36 10.07 -37.17
N ASN A 502 -21.38 10.90 -36.94
CA ASN A 502 -22.77 10.44 -36.76
C ASN A 502 -23.45 10.04 -38.07
N LEU A 503 -23.25 10.81 -39.13
CA LEU A 503 -23.97 10.62 -40.39
C LEU A 503 -23.31 9.65 -41.36
N GLY A 504 -22.01 9.37 -41.19
CA GLY A 504 -21.22 8.61 -42.17
C GLY A 504 -20.95 9.37 -43.48
N ARG A 505 -21.26 10.68 -43.52
CA ARG A 505 -21.15 11.50 -44.72
C ARG A 505 -20.98 13.00 -44.43
N GLY A 506 -20.23 13.70 -45.27
CA GLY A 506 -19.88 15.11 -45.07
C GLY A 506 -19.16 15.76 -46.25
N ASN A 507 -18.84 17.05 -46.13
CA ASN A 507 -18.10 17.80 -47.14
C ASN A 507 -16.60 17.88 -46.80
N CYS A 508 -15.80 18.55 -47.62
CA CYS A 508 -14.35 18.72 -47.40
C CYS A 508 -13.99 19.22 -45.99
N TYR A 509 -14.77 20.13 -45.41
CA TYR A 509 -14.60 20.61 -44.04
C TYR A 509 -14.85 19.51 -43.00
N SER A 510 -15.81 18.62 -43.23
CA SER A 510 -16.10 17.47 -42.35
C SER A 510 -14.91 16.51 -42.28
N PHE A 511 -14.38 16.14 -43.45
CA PHE A 511 -13.21 15.28 -43.56
C PHE A 511 -11.95 15.91 -42.95
N SER A 512 -11.69 17.20 -43.24
CA SER A 512 -10.50 17.88 -42.71
C SER A 512 -10.59 18.08 -41.20
N ALA A 513 -11.76 18.45 -40.66
CA ALA A 513 -11.97 18.57 -39.22
C ALA A 513 -11.73 17.25 -38.49
N THR A 514 -12.34 16.15 -38.94
CA THR A 514 -12.16 14.86 -38.29
C THR A 514 -10.71 14.39 -38.34
N TYR A 515 -10.03 14.51 -39.48
CA TYR A 515 -8.62 14.14 -39.56
C TYR A 515 -7.72 15.04 -38.71
N CYS A 516 -7.99 16.35 -38.67
CA CYS A 516 -7.28 17.30 -37.81
C CYS A 516 -7.40 16.92 -36.34
N LEU A 517 -8.61 16.63 -35.86
CA LEU A 517 -8.84 16.27 -34.46
C LEU A 517 -8.23 14.91 -34.11
N LEU A 518 -8.27 13.93 -35.01
CA LEU A 518 -7.58 12.65 -34.85
C LEU A 518 -6.05 12.80 -34.78
N ALA A 519 -5.48 13.70 -35.58
CA ALA A 519 -4.05 14.01 -35.51
C ALA A 519 -3.70 14.74 -34.19
N ARG A 520 -4.56 15.65 -33.72
CA ARG A 520 -4.40 16.31 -32.42
C ARG A 520 -4.47 15.31 -31.28
N GLU A 521 -5.33 14.31 -31.33
CA GLU A 521 -5.35 13.21 -30.35
C GLU A 521 -4.02 12.43 -30.25
N LEU A 522 -3.14 12.51 -31.26
CA LEU A 522 -1.77 12.00 -31.21
C LEU A 522 -0.74 13.00 -30.65
N GLY A 523 -1.17 14.16 -30.16
CA GLY A 523 -0.30 15.26 -29.72
C GLY A 523 0.35 16.04 -30.86
N LEU A 524 -0.21 16.00 -32.07
CA LEU A 524 0.38 16.65 -33.25
C LEU A 524 -0.27 17.99 -33.56
N PRO A 525 0.50 19.04 -33.92
CA PRO A 525 0.01 20.41 -34.11
C PRO A 525 -0.72 20.56 -35.45
N ALA A 526 -1.82 19.82 -35.63
CA ALA A 526 -2.65 19.89 -36.81
C ALA A 526 -3.61 21.08 -36.76
N TYR A 527 -3.87 21.69 -37.91
CA TYR A 527 -4.92 22.68 -38.07
C TYR A 527 -5.61 22.52 -39.43
N THR A 528 -6.90 22.83 -39.44
CA THR A 528 -7.68 22.89 -40.68
C THR A 528 -7.43 24.20 -41.40
N VAL A 529 -7.38 24.14 -42.73
CA VAL A 529 -7.34 25.32 -43.59
C VAL A 529 -8.63 25.41 -44.38
N VAL A 530 -9.24 26.60 -44.40
CA VAL A 530 -10.41 26.94 -45.21
C VAL A 530 -9.94 27.87 -46.32
N GLY A 531 -9.96 27.38 -47.56
CA GLY A 531 -9.41 28.11 -48.70
C GLY A 531 -10.07 27.73 -50.01
N GLY A 532 -9.31 27.84 -51.10
CA GLY A 532 -9.76 27.50 -52.44
C GLY A 532 -8.85 26.52 -53.16
N LEU A 533 -9.44 25.77 -54.10
CA LEU A 533 -8.77 24.71 -54.86
C LEU A 533 -8.82 25.01 -56.37
N GLY A 534 -7.65 24.94 -57.01
CA GLY A 534 -7.48 25.04 -58.45
C GLY A 534 -7.70 26.44 -59.02
N ALA A 535 -7.66 26.56 -60.35
CA ALA A 535 -7.76 27.83 -61.07
C ALA A 535 -9.09 28.57 -60.85
N SER A 536 -10.17 27.85 -60.54
CA SER A 536 -11.49 28.42 -60.24
C SER A 536 -11.65 28.87 -58.79
N ASN A 537 -10.62 28.69 -57.94
CA ASN A 537 -10.66 29.01 -56.52
C ASN A 537 -11.88 28.40 -55.80
N SER A 538 -12.20 27.14 -56.11
CA SER A 538 -13.39 26.47 -55.58
C SER A 538 -13.27 26.29 -54.06
N PRO A 539 -14.28 26.64 -53.25
CA PRO A 539 -14.21 26.49 -51.80
C PRO A 539 -13.81 25.08 -51.37
N HIS A 540 -12.76 24.97 -50.58
CA HIS A 540 -12.17 23.70 -50.18
C HIS A 540 -11.55 23.75 -48.79
N GLY A 541 -11.45 22.59 -48.14
CA GLY A 541 -10.85 22.43 -46.82
C GLY A 541 -9.84 21.30 -46.80
N TRP A 542 -8.71 21.51 -46.14
CA TRP A 542 -7.64 20.51 -45.96
C TRP A 542 -6.99 20.66 -44.58
N VAL A 543 -6.03 19.80 -44.26
CA VAL A 543 -5.25 19.87 -43.01
C VAL A 543 -3.79 20.21 -43.33
N GLU A 544 -3.21 21.09 -42.53
CA GLU A 544 -1.77 21.33 -42.50
C GLU A 544 -1.19 20.95 -41.14
N MET A 545 0.01 20.40 -41.15
CA MET A 545 0.78 20.04 -39.96
C MET A 545 2.24 20.37 -40.18
N GLU A 546 2.86 21.04 -39.22
CA GLU A 546 4.31 21.17 -39.17
C GLU A 546 4.91 19.91 -38.52
N LEU A 547 5.70 19.17 -39.28
CA LEU A 547 6.41 17.97 -38.83
C LEU A 547 7.90 18.18 -39.08
N ASP A 548 8.69 18.17 -38.02
CA ASP A 548 10.15 18.32 -38.07
C ASP A 548 10.59 19.59 -38.84
N GLY A 549 9.92 20.72 -38.57
CA GLY A 549 10.17 22.02 -39.22
C GLY A 549 9.63 22.16 -40.65
N THR A 550 8.87 21.18 -41.14
CA THR A 550 8.31 21.19 -42.49
C THR A 550 6.78 21.13 -42.46
N VAL A 551 6.12 22.07 -43.14
CA VAL A 551 4.66 22.08 -43.28
C VAL A 551 4.23 21.12 -44.38
N TYR A 552 3.46 20.10 -43.99
CA TYR A 552 2.86 19.12 -44.90
C TYR A 552 1.34 19.33 -44.98
N MET A 553 0.79 19.02 -46.14
CA MET A 553 -0.64 19.04 -46.45
C MET A 553 -1.22 17.62 -46.45
N PHE A 554 -2.47 17.53 -46.00
CA PHE A 554 -3.24 16.28 -45.95
C PHE A 554 -4.66 16.56 -46.42
N ASP A 555 -5.13 15.79 -47.40
CA ASP A 555 -6.44 16.03 -48.02
C ASP A 555 -7.20 14.71 -48.28
N PRO A 556 -7.73 14.10 -47.21
CA PRO A 556 -8.41 12.80 -47.32
C PRO A 556 -9.67 12.88 -48.18
N GLN A 557 -10.34 14.04 -48.23
CA GLN A 557 -11.56 14.18 -49.03
C GLN A 557 -11.26 14.24 -50.52
N LEU A 558 -10.26 15.03 -50.93
CA LEU A 558 -9.91 15.11 -52.34
C LEU A 558 -9.33 13.78 -52.82
N GLU A 559 -8.52 13.10 -52.01
CA GLU A 559 -8.06 11.76 -52.34
C GLU A 559 -9.21 10.78 -52.51
N TRP A 560 -10.14 10.73 -51.54
CA TRP A 560 -11.36 9.92 -51.65
C TRP A 560 -12.11 10.19 -52.96
N ARG A 561 -12.31 11.46 -53.32
CA ARG A 561 -13.00 11.84 -54.56
C ARG A 561 -12.29 11.28 -55.80
N TYR A 562 -10.97 11.33 -55.84
CA TYR A 562 -10.20 10.83 -56.98
C TYR A 562 -10.21 9.31 -57.08
N LEU A 563 -10.19 8.60 -55.96
CA LEU A 563 -10.30 7.16 -55.92
C LEU A 563 -11.71 6.69 -56.30
N HIS A 564 -12.73 7.30 -55.71
CA HIS A 564 -14.12 6.86 -55.80
C HIS A 564 -14.85 7.39 -57.04
N ASP A 565 -14.85 8.71 -57.27
CA ASP A 565 -15.64 9.31 -58.34
C ASP A 565 -14.95 9.21 -59.71
N TYR A 566 -13.60 9.13 -59.72
CA TYR A 566 -12.81 9.13 -60.95
C TYR A 566 -12.02 7.84 -61.19
N GLY A 567 -12.09 6.86 -60.30
CA GLY A 567 -11.43 5.56 -60.44
C GLY A 567 -9.90 5.62 -60.56
N ARG A 568 -9.25 6.67 -60.03
CA ARG A 568 -7.79 6.88 -60.20
C ARG A 568 -6.98 6.10 -59.15
N THR A 569 -6.73 4.82 -59.41
CA THR A 569 -5.86 3.97 -58.58
C THR A 569 -4.44 4.56 -58.50
N GLY A 570 -3.97 4.90 -57.29
CA GLY A 570 -2.63 5.47 -57.06
C GLY A 570 -2.59 6.97 -56.73
N TYR A 571 -3.75 7.62 -56.56
CA TYR A 571 -3.81 8.97 -56.01
C TYR A 571 -3.46 8.97 -54.52
N ASN A 572 -2.55 9.85 -54.08
CA ASN A 572 -2.09 9.95 -52.70
C ASN A 572 -1.85 11.42 -52.33
N LEU A 573 -2.63 11.93 -51.38
CA LEU A 573 -2.54 13.28 -50.81
C LEU A 573 -2.23 13.24 -49.30
N PHE A 574 -1.70 12.11 -48.81
CA PHE A 574 -1.16 12.00 -47.47
C PHE A 574 0.24 12.60 -47.38
N LYS A 575 0.47 13.48 -46.37
CA LYS A 575 1.78 14.07 -46.04
C LYS A 575 2.49 14.66 -47.26
N MET A 576 1.78 15.51 -48.01
CA MET A 576 2.25 16.09 -49.25
C MET A 576 2.92 17.45 -49.00
N LEU A 577 4.06 17.71 -49.65
CA LEU A 577 4.62 19.06 -49.67
C LEU A 577 3.74 19.98 -50.53
N PRO A 578 3.46 21.23 -50.10
CA PRO A 578 2.69 22.18 -50.92
C PRO A 578 3.25 22.36 -52.34
N SER A 579 4.58 22.31 -52.51
CA SER A 579 5.26 22.39 -53.81
C SER A 579 5.01 21.18 -54.72
N HIS A 580 4.60 20.04 -54.16
CA HIS A 580 4.27 18.81 -54.89
C HIS A 580 2.77 18.65 -55.14
N ALA A 581 1.95 19.63 -54.70
CA ALA A 581 0.52 19.63 -54.92
C ALA A 581 0.20 19.76 -56.41
N ARG A 582 -0.58 18.80 -56.93
CA ARG A 582 -1.06 18.83 -58.32
C ARG A 582 -2.06 19.95 -58.58
N PHE A 583 -2.73 20.44 -57.53
CA PHE A 583 -3.64 21.57 -57.58
C PHE A 583 -3.03 22.75 -56.84
N THR A 584 -3.37 23.95 -57.29
CA THR A 584 -3.09 25.15 -56.52
C THR A 584 -4.04 25.20 -55.32
N TYR A 585 -3.48 25.13 -54.11
CA TYR A 585 -4.20 25.39 -52.87
C TYR A 585 -4.01 26.87 -52.50
N ILE A 586 -5.12 27.58 -52.36
CA ILE A 586 -5.15 29.02 -52.08
C ILE A 586 -5.62 29.21 -50.64
N ARG A 587 -4.72 29.63 -49.75
CA ARG A 587 -5.02 29.92 -48.34
C ARG A 587 -5.86 31.17 -48.19
#